data_AF-A0A1V5PAE6-F1
#
_entry.id   AF-A0A1V5PAE6-F1
#
_cell.length_a   1.000
_cell.length_b   1.000
_cell.length_c   1.000
_cell.angle_alpha   90.00
_cell.angle_beta   90.00
_cell.angle_gamma   90.00
#
_symmetry.space_group_name_H-M   'P 1'
#
loop_
_entity.id
_entity.type
_entity.pdbx_description
1 polymer ?
#
loop_
_entity_poly.entity_id
_entity_poly.type
_entity_poly.pdbx_seq_one_letter_code
_entity_poly.pdbx_strand_id
1 'polypeptide(L)'
;MEKFRAKIQKRVMILSLTVIFIAAVYLLLISGLIMETPSIPDFIKGFNMGAFVGVELILVFFTVKYFFSMKNEGAIKKLYIEENDERSKLILEKTGAVGMLLFILLCAIGTIVAGFFNKTVFYTLLGVTALGAIIRGASKLYYHKKL
;
A
#
# COMPACT_ATOMS: atom_id res chain seq x y z
N MET A 1 7.09 -17.19 -21.28
CA MET A 1 7.79 -16.28 -20.34
C MET A 1 7.78 -14.82 -20.80
N GLU A 2 7.95 -14.53 -22.10
CA GLU A 2 7.89 -13.16 -22.65
C GLU A 2 6.65 -12.34 -22.22
N LYS A 3 5.45 -12.91 -22.32
CA LYS A 3 4.20 -12.25 -21.88
C LYS A 3 4.24 -11.84 -20.39
N PHE A 4 4.81 -12.69 -19.53
CA PHE A 4 4.93 -12.41 -18.10
C PHE A 4 6.00 -11.35 -17.84
N ARG A 5 7.10 -11.36 -18.59
CA ARG A 5 8.13 -10.32 -18.53
C ARG A 5 7.57 -8.94 -18.88
N ALA A 6 6.80 -8.84 -19.96
CA ALA A 6 6.09 -7.61 -20.33
C ALA A 6 5.10 -7.15 -19.24
N LYS A 7 4.43 -8.10 -18.57
CA LYS A 7 3.55 -7.80 -17.42
C LYS A 7 4.34 -7.19 -16.25
N ILE A 8 5.50 -7.76 -15.89
CA ILE A 8 6.35 -7.20 -14.83
C ILE A 8 6.92 -5.85 -15.23
N GLN A 9 7.34 -5.65 -16.48
CA GLN A 9 7.79 -4.34 -16.98
C GLN A 9 6.73 -3.25 -16.80
N LYS A 10 5.48 -3.54 -17.19
CA LYS A 10 4.35 -2.62 -16.95
C LYS A 10 4.14 -2.34 -15.46
N ARG A 11 4.25 -3.35 -14.59
CA ARG A 11 4.17 -3.16 -13.14
C ARG A 11 5.26 -2.22 -12.61
N VAL A 12 6.50 -2.41 -13.04
CA VAL A 12 7.61 -1.51 -12.66
C VAL A 12 7.34 -0.09 -13.12
N MET A 13 6.91 0.10 -14.37
CA MET A 13 6.58 1.42 -14.89
C MET A 13 5.48 2.10 -14.06
N ILE A 14 4.39 1.38 -13.76
CA ILE A 14 3.27 1.90 -12.95
C ILE A 14 3.74 2.24 -11.53
N LEU A 15 4.51 1.34 -10.89
CA LEU A 15 5.03 1.57 -9.54
C LEU A 15 5.97 2.79 -9.51
N SER A 16 6.90 2.91 -10.46
CA SER A 16 7.79 4.07 -10.57
C SER A 16 7.03 5.38 -10.77
N LEU A 17 6.01 5.39 -11.62
CA LEU A 17 5.15 6.57 -11.79
C LEU A 17 4.38 6.89 -10.51
N THR A 18 3.93 5.88 -9.77
CA THR A 18 3.21 6.05 -8.50
C THR A 18 4.12 6.65 -7.42
N VAL A 19 5.38 6.20 -7.33
CA VAL A 19 6.40 6.77 -6.43
C VAL A 19 6.59 8.26 -6.74
N ILE A 20 6.86 8.61 -8.00
CA ILE A 20 7.05 10.02 -8.41
C ILE A 20 5.80 10.86 -8.09
N PHE A 21 4.61 10.32 -8.36
CA PHE A 21 3.36 11.01 -8.09
C PHE A 21 3.16 11.28 -6.58
N ILE A 22 3.36 10.28 -5.72
CA ILE A 22 3.20 10.42 -4.27
C ILE A 22 4.22 11.41 -3.71
N ALA A 23 5.49 11.33 -4.13
CA ALA A 23 6.52 12.28 -3.75
C ALA A 23 6.16 13.72 -4.17
N ALA A 24 5.69 13.91 -5.41
CA ALA A 24 5.28 15.22 -5.90
C ALA A 24 4.08 15.79 -5.12
N VAL A 25 3.07 14.96 -4.84
CA VAL A 25 1.91 15.35 -4.01
C VAL A 25 2.36 15.74 -2.61
N TYR A 26 3.25 14.96 -1.99
CA TYR A 26 3.76 15.26 -0.66
C TYR A 26 4.52 16.60 -0.62
N LEU A 27 5.43 16.83 -1.58
CA LEU A 27 6.18 18.10 -1.71
C LEU A 27 5.25 19.30 -1.89
N LEU A 28 4.21 19.14 -2.68
CA LEU A 28 3.20 20.18 -2.94
C LEU A 28 2.32 20.46 -1.72
N LEU A 29 2.04 19.45 -0.88
CA LEU A 29 1.29 19.65 0.37
C LEU A 29 2.11 20.38 1.44
N ILE A 30 3.42 20.15 1.51
CA ILE A 30 4.30 20.81 2.50
C ILE A 30 4.81 22.18 2.04
N SER A 31 4.80 22.47 0.73
CA SER A 31 5.30 23.75 0.19
C SER A 31 4.41 24.94 0.52
N GLY A 32 3.18 24.71 1.00
CA GLY A 32 2.19 25.75 1.27
C GLY A 32 1.62 26.41 0.01
N LEU A 33 1.94 25.90 -1.19
CA LEU A 33 1.52 26.48 -2.47
C LEU A 33 0.01 26.36 -2.71
N ILE A 34 -0.64 25.32 -2.15
CA ILE A 34 -2.04 24.99 -2.46
C ILE A 34 -2.98 25.27 -1.29
N MET A 35 -2.50 25.21 -0.05
CA MET A 35 -3.29 25.51 1.13
C MET A 35 -2.40 26.19 2.17
N GLU A 36 -2.92 27.25 2.80
CA GLU A 36 -2.36 27.71 4.06
C GLU A 36 -2.37 26.54 5.03
N THR A 37 -1.21 26.22 5.61
CA THR A 37 -1.09 25.08 6.51
C THR A 37 -1.98 25.34 7.73
N PRO A 38 -3.08 24.58 7.93
CA PRO A 38 -3.88 24.71 9.14
C PRO A 38 -2.99 24.42 10.35
N SER A 39 -3.38 24.92 11.53
CA SER A 39 -2.71 24.52 12.78
C SER A 39 -3.04 23.05 13.09
N ILE A 40 -2.37 22.13 12.40
CA ILE A 40 -2.51 20.69 12.58
C ILE A 40 -1.71 20.29 13.82
N PRO A 41 -2.27 19.44 14.72
CA PRO A 41 -1.50 18.89 15.83
C PRO A 41 -0.22 18.22 15.36
N ASP A 42 0.87 18.41 16.11
CA ASP A 42 2.17 17.84 15.79
C ASP A 42 2.13 16.32 15.59
N PHE A 43 1.31 15.61 16.39
CA PHE A 43 1.11 14.18 16.22
C PHE A 43 0.54 13.81 14.84
N ILE A 44 -0.51 14.51 14.37
CA ILE A 44 -1.15 14.22 13.10
C ILE A 44 -0.20 14.57 11.94
N LYS A 45 0.53 15.67 12.07
CA LYS A 45 1.56 16.07 11.10
C LYS A 45 2.66 15.00 10.99
N GLY A 46 3.18 14.54 12.12
CA GLY A 46 4.18 13.47 12.20
C GLY A 46 3.65 12.14 11.65
N PHE A 47 2.40 11.78 11.98
CA PHE A 47 1.75 10.59 11.45
C PHE A 47 1.62 10.63 9.93
N ASN A 48 1.11 11.74 9.36
CA ASN A 48 0.96 11.89 7.92
C ASN A 48 2.32 11.80 7.22
N MET A 49 3.34 12.51 7.73
CA MET A 49 4.72 12.39 7.22
C MET A 49 5.22 10.94 7.25
N GLY A 50 5.06 10.25 8.38
CA GLY A 50 5.44 8.85 8.51
C GLY A 50 4.68 7.94 7.55
N ALA A 51 3.39 8.19 7.32
CA ALA A 51 2.57 7.43 6.38
C ALA A 51 3.06 7.62 4.93
N PHE A 52 3.33 8.85 4.51
CA PHE A 52 3.89 9.14 3.18
C PHE A 52 5.23 8.44 2.98
N VAL A 53 6.18 8.64 3.90
CA VAL A 53 7.50 8.01 3.83
C VAL A 53 7.41 6.48 3.86
N GLY A 54 6.55 5.92 4.72
CA GLY A 54 6.35 4.48 4.83
C GLY A 54 5.82 3.86 3.53
N VAL A 55 4.80 4.48 2.92
CA VAL A 55 4.26 4.04 1.62
C VAL A 55 5.32 4.17 0.53
N GLU A 56 6.05 5.28 0.49
CA GLU A 56 7.13 5.53 -0.47
C GLU A 56 8.19 4.42 -0.40
N LEU A 57 8.68 4.08 0.79
CA LEU A 57 9.68 3.04 1.01
C LEU A 57 9.18 1.66 0.54
N ILE A 58 7.91 1.32 0.82
CA ILE A 58 7.31 0.06 0.37
C ILE A 58 7.25 0.01 -1.17
N LEU A 59 6.80 1.10 -1.81
CA LEU A 59 6.71 1.17 -3.26
C LEU A 59 8.08 1.10 -3.93
N VAL A 60 9.08 1.80 -3.39
CA VAL A 60 10.47 1.73 -3.86
C VAL A 60 11.02 0.31 -3.71
N PHE A 61 10.81 -0.33 -2.55
CA PHE A 61 11.24 -1.71 -2.33
C PHE A 61 10.67 -2.67 -3.39
N PHE A 62 9.35 -2.60 -3.65
CA PHE A 62 8.73 -3.45 -4.69
C PHE A 62 9.20 -3.11 -6.10
N THR A 63 9.37 -1.83 -6.41
CA THR A 63 9.91 -1.38 -7.70
C THR A 63 11.29 -1.98 -7.94
N VAL A 64 12.18 -1.86 -6.95
CA VAL A 64 13.54 -2.40 -6.99
C VAL A 64 13.52 -3.92 -7.08
N LYS A 65 12.71 -4.61 -6.26
CA LYS A 65 12.55 -6.07 -6.32
C LYS A 65 12.15 -6.54 -7.71
N TYR A 66 11.13 -5.92 -8.32
CA TYR A 66 10.67 -6.32 -9.66
C TYR A 66 11.67 -5.95 -10.74
N PHE A 67 12.33 -4.79 -10.63
CA PHE A 67 13.38 -4.37 -11.55
C PHE A 67 14.53 -5.38 -11.62
N PHE A 68 15.06 -5.80 -10.47
CA PHE A 68 16.09 -6.83 -10.42
C PHE A 68 15.60 -8.20 -10.86
N SER A 69 14.36 -8.55 -10.54
CA SER A 69 13.78 -9.81 -10.98
C SER A 69 13.74 -9.92 -12.51
N MET A 70 13.53 -8.81 -13.24
CA MET A 70 13.51 -8.82 -14.72
C MET A 70 14.86 -9.08 -15.39
N LYS A 71 15.97 -8.96 -14.63
CA LYS A 71 17.34 -9.19 -15.11
C LYS A 71 17.77 -10.65 -14.97
N ASN A 72 17.03 -11.47 -14.21
CA ASN A 72 17.38 -12.86 -13.93
C ASN A 72 16.21 -13.78 -14.25
N GLU A 73 16.38 -14.70 -15.20
CA GLU A 73 15.33 -15.64 -15.63
C GLU A 73 14.80 -16.51 -14.48
N GLY A 74 15.68 -16.96 -13.59
CA GLY A 74 15.30 -17.75 -12.41
C GLY A 74 14.41 -16.95 -11.46
N ALA A 75 14.69 -15.66 -11.27
CA ALA A 75 13.87 -14.77 -10.44
C ALA A 75 12.49 -14.51 -11.07
N ILE A 76 12.42 -14.28 -12.39
CA ILE A 76 11.13 -14.18 -13.10
C ILE A 76 10.32 -15.48 -12.97
N LYS A 77 10.98 -16.63 -13.14
CA LYS A 77 10.32 -17.94 -13.02
C LYS A 77 9.78 -18.18 -11.61
N LYS A 78 10.54 -17.80 -10.58
CA LYS A 78 10.09 -17.86 -9.18
C LYS A 78 8.85 -17.00 -8.96
N LEU A 79 8.85 -15.74 -9.42
CA LEU A 79 7.68 -14.86 -9.33
C LEU A 79 6.46 -15.41 -10.06
N TYR A 80 6.68 -16.05 -11.22
CA TYR A 80 5.59 -16.68 -11.97
C TYR A 80 4.95 -17.84 -11.20
N ILE A 81 5.76 -18.67 -10.52
CA ILE A 81 5.26 -19.78 -9.69
C ILE A 81 4.49 -19.22 -8.48
N GLU A 82 5.07 -18.23 -7.78
CA GLU A 82 4.41 -17.57 -6.64
C GLU A 82 3.05 -16.96 -7.02
N GLU A 83 2.94 -16.31 -8.19
CA GLU A 83 1.68 -15.70 -8.65
C GLU A 83 0.61 -16.72 -9.07
N ASN A 84 1.03 -17.94 -9.44
CA ASN A 84 0.11 -19.00 -9.87
C ASN A 84 -0.22 -20.02 -8.79
N ASP A 85 0.35 -19.89 -7.59
CA ASP A 85 0.06 -20.75 -6.45
C ASP A 85 -1.45 -20.77 -6.11
N GLU A 86 -2.06 -21.93 -6.29
CA GLU A 86 -3.47 -22.19 -6.05
C GLU A 86 -3.84 -22.06 -4.57
N ARG A 87 -2.94 -22.48 -3.66
CA ARG A 87 -3.18 -22.39 -2.21
C ARG A 87 -3.29 -20.93 -1.78
N SER A 88 -2.39 -20.09 -2.29
CA SER A 88 -2.42 -18.65 -2.03
C SER A 88 -3.69 -17.98 -2.57
N LYS A 89 -4.16 -18.36 -3.77
CA LYS A 89 -5.42 -17.87 -4.34
C LYS A 89 -6.64 -18.31 -3.51
N LEU A 90 -6.67 -19.57 -3.06
CA LEU A 90 -7.76 -20.09 -2.23
C LEU A 90 -7.85 -19.35 -0.88
N ILE A 91 -6.71 -19.07 -0.23
CA ILE A 91 -6.69 -18.28 1.01
C ILE A 91 -7.24 -16.86 0.75
N LEU A 92 -6.85 -16.22 -0.35
CA LEU A 92 -7.33 -14.87 -0.70
C LEU A 92 -8.85 -14.84 -0.88
N GLU A 93 -9.41 -15.86 -1.52
CA GLU A 93 -10.85 -16.01 -1.75
C GLU A 93 -11.61 -16.25 -0.43
N LYS A 94 -11.15 -17.21 0.38
CA LYS A 94 -11.79 -17.55 1.67
C LYS A 94 -11.73 -16.42 2.70
N THR A 95 -10.75 -15.53 2.60
CA THR A 95 -10.59 -14.39 3.50
C THR A 95 -11.35 -13.14 3.06
N GLY A 96 -11.95 -13.13 1.85
CA GLY A 96 -12.49 -11.90 1.27
C GLY A 96 -11.42 -10.79 1.15
N ALA A 97 -10.15 -11.17 1.01
CA ALA A 97 -9.02 -10.28 1.27
C ALA A 97 -8.93 -9.09 0.33
N VAL A 98 -9.48 -9.19 -0.90
CA VAL A 98 -9.51 -8.07 -1.84
C VAL A 98 -10.45 -6.97 -1.35
N GLY A 99 -11.69 -7.31 -0.99
CA GLY A 99 -12.66 -6.33 -0.47
C GLY A 99 -12.17 -5.71 0.84
N MET A 100 -11.60 -6.53 1.72
CA MET A 100 -11.04 -6.05 2.97
C MET A 100 -9.83 -5.12 2.77
N LEU A 101 -8.96 -5.42 1.81
CA LEU A 101 -7.84 -4.55 1.46
C LEU A 101 -8.33 -3.22 0.88
N LEU A 102 -9.33 -3.23 0.01
CA LEU A 102 -9.94 -2.01 -0.54
C LEU A 102 -10.55 -1.15 0.57
N PHE A 103 -11.29 -1.76 1.50
CA PHE A 103 -11.85 -1.06 2.66
C PHE A 103 -10.77 -0.38 3.50
N ILE A 104 -9.72 -1.13 3.89
CA ILE A 104 -8.60 -0.59 4.68
C ILE A 104 -7.91 0.56 3.92
N LEU A 105 -7.70 0.41 2.62
CA LEU A 105 -7.06 1.44 1.79
C LEU A 105 -7.88 2.73 1.76
N LEU A 106 -9.20 2.63 1.57
CA LEU A 106 -10.10 3.78 1.57
C LEU A 106 -10.14 4.46 2.95
N CYS A 107 -10.20 3.68 4.03
CA CYS A 107 -10.13 4.22 5.40
C CYS A 107 -8.78 4.89 5.69
N ALA A 108 -7.66 4.34 5.20
CA ALA A 108 -6.34 4.92 5.35
C ALA A 108 -6.24 6.28 4.63
N ILE A 109 -6.72 6.36 3.39
CA ILE A 109 -6.79 7.64 2.64
C ILE A 109 -7.68 8.63 3.39
N GLY A 110 -8.86 8.20 3.85
CA GLY A 110 -9.76 9.02 4.65
C GLY A 110 -9.13 9.52 5.95
N THR A 111 -8.30 8.70 6.60
CA THR A 111 -7.56 9.09 7.81
C THR A 111 -6.60 10.25 7.51
N ILE A 112 -5.81 10.15 6.44
CA ILE A 112 -4.86 11.20 6.03
C ILE A 112 -5.61 12.50 5.77
N VAL A 113 -6.71 12.44 4.99
CA VAL A 113 -7.53 13.61 4.65
C VAL A 113 -8.16 14.21 5.91
N ALA A 114 -8.81 13.39 6.75
CA ALA A 114 -9.45 13.85 7.99
C ALA A 114 -8.47 14.54 8.96
N GLY A 115 -7.19 14.15 8.94
CA GLY A 115 -6.14 14.78 9.73
C GLY A 115 -5.97 16.28 9.48
N PHE A 116 -6.36 16.78 8.30
CA PHE A 116 -6.33 18.20 7.96
C PHE A 116 -7.55 18.99 8.45
N PHE A 117 -8.67 18.30 8.75
CA PHE A 117 -9.96 18.96 9.03
C PHE A 117 -10.48 18.73 10.46
N ASN A 118 -10.39 17.51 11.00
CA ASN A 118 -11.00 17.17 12.28
C ASN A 118 -10.26 16.03 13.00
N LYS A 119 -9.75 16.32 14.20
CA LYS A 119 -8.98 15.38 15.04
C LYS A 119 -9.80 14.15 15.45
N THR A 120 -11.07 14.34 15.81
CA THR A 120 -11.96 13.25 16.23
C THR A 120 -12.20 12.26 15.07
N VAL A 121 -12.46 12.79 13.87
CA VAL A 121 -12.64 11.96 12.67
C VAL A 121 -11.34 11.23 12.32
N PHE A 122 -10.19 11.91 12.42
CA PHE A 122 -8.88 11.30 12.22
C PHE A 122 -8.65 10.09 13.13
N TYR A 123 -8.80 10.24 14.45
CA TYR A 123 -8.56 9.13 15.38
C TYR A 123 -9.56 7.98 15.22
N THR A 124 -10.81 8.31 14.88
CA THR A 124 -11.85 7.30 14.60
C THR A 124 -11.46 6.47 13.37
N LEU A 125 -11.11 7.12 12.25
CA LEU A 125 -10.71 6.42 11.03
C LEU A 125 -9.38 5.67 11.20
N LEU A 126 -8.44 6.21 11.98
CA LEU A 126 -7.20 5.52 12.32
C LEU A 126 -7.48 4.21 13.07
N GLY A 127 -8.38 4.25 14.06
CA GLY A 127 -8.80 3.07 14.81
C GLY A 127 -9.48 2.02 13.92
N VAL A 128 -10.41 2.45 13.06
CA VAL A 128 -11.09 1.57 12.09
C VAL A 128 -10.08 0.93 11.13
N THR A 129 -9.13 1.70 10.61
CA THR A 129 -8.09 1.22 9.71
C THR A 129 -7.19 0.19 10.40
N ALA A 130 -6.77 0.47 11.64
CA ALA A 130 -5.93 -0.44 12.42
C ALA A 130 -6.65 -1.75 12.76
N LEU A 131 -7.91 -1.68 13.22
CA LEU A 131 -8.73 -2.87 13.49
C LEU A 131 -8.96 -3.70 12.21
N GLY A 132 -9.25 -3.04 11.09
CA GLY A 132 -9.35 -3.71 9.80
C GLY A 132 -8.08 -4.46 9.42
N ALA A 133 -6.91 -3.83 9.60
CA ALA A 133 -5.62 -4.48 9.34
C ALA A 133 -5.37 -5.69 10.25
N ILE A 134 -5.72 -5.60 11.54
CA ILE A 134 -5.62 -6.71 12.50
C ILE A 134 -6.53 -7.87 12.10
N ILE A 135 -7.81 -7.60 11.82
CA ILE A 135 -8.79 -8.64 11.42
C ILE A 135 -8.34 -9.32 10.12
N ARG A 136 -7.77 -8.56 9.18
CA ARG A 136 -7.24 -9.11 7.92
C ARG A 136 -6.05 -10.02 8.18
N GLY A 137 -5.13 -9.57 9.04
CA GLY A 137 -3.97 -10.36 9.46
C GLY A 137 -4.38 -11.65 10.16
N ALA A 138 -5.29 -11.57 11.13
CA ALA A 138 -5.83 -12.71 11.85
C ALA A 138 -6.53 -13.71 10.92
N SER A 139 -7.37 -13.22 10.01
CA SER A 139 -8.04 -14.05 9.00
C SER A 139 -7.03 -14.77 8.11
N LYS A 140 -6.02 -14.06 7.61
CA LYS A 140 -4.96 -14.66 6.79
C LYS A 140 -4.19 -15.74 7.55
N LEU A 141 -3.81 -15.49 8.81
CA LEU A 141 -3.10 -16.46 9.66
C LEU A 141 -3.95 -17.71 9.94
N TYR A 142 -5.24 -17.54 10.21
CA TYR A 142 -6.16 -18.64 10.46
C TYR A 142 -6.27 -19.57 9.24
N TYR A 143 -6.55 -19.02 8.06
CA TYR A 143 -6.69 -19.85 6.85
C TYR A 143 -5.37 -20.45 6.38
N HIS A 144 -4.23 -19.78 6.62
CA HIS A 144 -2.92 -20.35 6.32
C HIS A 144 -2.57 -21.57 7.18
N LYS A 145 -3.05 -21.62 8.43
CA LYS A 145 -2.87 -22.79 9.30
C LYS A 145 -3.84 -23.93 8.97
N LYS A 146 -5.02 -23.60 8.44
CA LYS A 146 -6.10 -24.57 8.20
C LYS A 146 -6.02 -25.27 6.84
N LEU A 147 -5.55 -24.56 5.81
CA LEU A 147 -5.40 -25.03 4.41
C LEU A 147 -3.94 -25.27 4.10
#